data_AF-A0A8H6V473-F1
#
_entry.id   AF-A0A8H6V473-F1
#
_cell.length_a   1.000
_cell.length_b   1.000
_cell.length_c   1.000
_cell.angle_alpha   90.00
_cell.angle_beta   90.00
_cell.angle_gamma   90.00
#
_symmetry.space_group_name_H-M   'P 1'
#
loop_
_entity.id
_entity.type
_entity.pdbx_description
1 polymer ?
#
loop_
_entity_poly.entity_id
_entity_poly.type
_entity_poly.pdbx_seq_one_letter_code
_entity_poly.pdbx_strand_id
1 'polypeptide(L)'
;MVEEFLTCYSPDFIPPRRYELLRRFLERTGARSFPEAIKSFPADKRILAMLDDRCDPCVSVSLPSGARFLPLRQWESDGYMQRPPEGLYIHVYGADAETLHVNLQKDDRGFVLQFHLPYYALRPDQPDLRDSRGLRKHRYFRPPGEEKQDCIYEAQLSLIVFGVDDFFWTAYFCEDTYFGGQDLVANCLQDEVDGPSLGRRMHKFPIWDPRYYFLSILATRTGQITLEWTVLVQSLENVLDRHGEIDQENLNTFLENDPTLKKTKDYTWILCILRRLRNGLARVIAALIAFDNNNTVYFDLDADGPLQGKFRECFSQVRQHTAELEALRMILEQRMEIMEKMSGVLVNASSLAESITATRQGDNIRLLTYITIGAFSMNQVANEVAWWKYWVSVVCLTCLTIAAAFGSQILVPRLRKSTA
;
A
#
# COMPACT_ATOMS: atom_id res chain seq x y z
N MET A 1 -11.97 -1.12 -4.40
CA MET A 1 -12.18 -1.51 -2.99
C MET A 1 -11.77 -0.38 -2.05
N VAL A 2 -10.49 0.04 -2.01
CA VAL A 2 -10.09 1.32 -1.35
C VAL A 2 -10.71 2.53 -2.08
N GLU A 3 -10.82 2.49 -3.42
CA GLU A 3 -11.45 3.54 -4.24
C GLU A 3 -12.93 3.83 -3.95
N GLU A 4 -13.76 2.80 -3.76
CA GLU A 4 -15.16 2.93 -3.31
C GLU A 4 -15.30 3.42 -1.87
N PHE A 5 -14.25 3.30 -1.05
CA PHE A 5 -14.27 3.62 0.37
C PHE A 5 -13.94 5.10 0.64
N LEU A 6 -13.04 5.72 -0.15
CA LEU A 6 -12.73 7.16 0.01
C LEU A 6 -13.62 8.08 -0.83
N THR A 7 -14.65 7.57 -1.50
CA THR A 7 -15.69 8.38 -2.15
C THR A 7 -16.88 8.69 -1.24
N CYS A 8 -16.96 8.11 -0.04
CA CYS A 8 -18.01 8.39 0.92
C CYS A 8 -17.64 9.54 1.86
N TYR A 9 -17.75 10.75 1.33
CA TYR A 9 -17.88 11.98 2.10
C TYR A 9 -19.25 12.00 2.82
N SER A 10 -19.30 12.38 4.09
CA SER A 10 -20.53 12.75 4.79
C SER A 10 -20.33 14.15 5.40
N PRO A 11 -20.93 15.20 4.81
CA PRO A 11 -20.77 16.58 5.27
C PRO A 11 -21.57 16.93 6.53
N ASP A 12 -22.52 16.09 6.94
CA ASP A 12 -23.53 16.51 7.92
C ASP A 12 -23.64 15.50 9.06
N PHE A 13 -23.73 16.02 10.29
CA PHE A 13 -24.15 15.30 11.52
C PHE A 13 -25.63 14.86 11.45
N ILE A 14 -26.09 14.36 10.31
CA ILE A 14 -27.30 13.55 10.17
C ILE A 14 -26.90 12.14 10.64
N PRO A 15 -27.71 11.42 11.45
CA PRO A 15 -27.33 10.13 12.01
C PRO A 15 -26.77 9.25 10.90
N PRO A 16 -25.46 8.87 10.97
CA PRO A 16 -24.87 8.11 9.89
C PRO A 16 -25.69 6.84 9.69
N ARG A 17 -25.69 6.30 8.48
CA ARG A 17 -25.89 4.86 8.29
C ARG A 17 -24.66 4.17 8.91
N ARG A 18 -24.66 4.18 10.25
CA ARG A 18 -23.53 3.94 11.17
C ARG A 18 -23.02 2.53 10.93
N TYR A 19 -21.70 2.39 10.82
CA TYR A 19 -20.97 1.12 10.65
C TYR A 19 -21.08 0.40 9.30
N GLU A 20 -21.83 0.90 8.30
CA GLU A 20 -22.00 0.20 6.99
C GLU A 20 -20.66 -0.12 6.31
N LEU A 21 -19.64 0.73 6.42
CA LEU A 21 -18.35 0.50 5.78
C LEU A 21 -17.49 -0.56 6.49
N LEU A 22 -17.46 -0.54 7.83
CA LEU A 22 -16.83 -1.59 8.61
C LEU A 22 -17.61 -2.91 8.47
N ARG A 23 -18.95 -2.85 8.47
CA ARG A 23 -19.83 -3.97 8.18
C ARG A 23 -19.56 -4.55 6.79
N ARG A 24 -19.46 -3.74 5.74
CA ARG A 24 -19.10 -4.16 4.37
C ARG A 24 -17.68 -4.72 4.27
N PHE A 25 -16.73 -4.17 5.04
CA PHE A 25 -15.38 -4.73 5.14
C PHE A 25 -15.41 -6.12 5.79
N LEU A 26 -16.11 -6.27 6.91
CA LEU A 26 -16.32 -7.54 7.59
C LEU A 26 -17.07 -8.55 6.68
N GLU A 27 -18.08 -8.11 5.92
CA GLU A 27 -18.80 -8.93 4.93
C GLU A 27 -17.90 -9.36 3.74
N ARG A 28 -17.09 -8.46 3.20
CA ARG A 28 -16.17 -8.75 2.07
C ARG A 28 -14.95 -9.58 2.47
N THR A 29 -14.54 -9.55 3.75
CA THR A 29 -13.36 -10.29 4.26
C THR A 29 -13.61 -11.79 4.50
N GLY A 30 -14.70 -12.33 3.93
CA GLY A 30 -15.02 -13.76 3.97
C GLY A 30 -16.25 -14.10 4.81
N ALA A 31 -16.94 -13.12 5.39
CA ALA A 31 -18.28 -13.34 5.91
C ALA A 31 -19.32 -13.24 4.78
N ARG A 32 -19.36 -14.25 3.90
CA ARG A 32 -20.60 -14.57 3.17
C ARG A 32 -21.67 -14.72 4.24
N SER A 33 -22.64 -13.80 4.28
CA SER A 33 -23.78 -13.82 5.21
C SER A 33 -23.34 -14.31 6.59
N PHE A 34 -22.74 -13.45 7.44
CA PHE A 34 -22.23 -13.79 8.80
C PHE A 34 -22.88 -15.02 9.51
N PRO A 35 -24.21 -15.24 9.52
CA PRO A 35 -24.81 -16.49 10.03
C PRO A 35 -24.37 -17.83 9.37
N GLU A 36 -23.96 -17.85 8.10
CA GLU A 36 -23.56 -19.06 7.34
C GLU A 36 -22.04 -19.31 7.35
N ALA A 37 -21.22 -18.25 7.41
CA ALA A 37 -19.76 -18.37 7.55
C ALA A 37 -19.35 -19.02 8.89
N ILE A 38 -20.10 -18.74 9.97
CA ILE A 38 -19.90 -19.35 11.31
C ILE A 38 -20.01 -20.88 11.28
N LYS A 39 -20.72 -21.46 10.30
CA LYS A 39 -20.93 -22.92 10.20
C LYS A 39 -19.89 -23.64 9.34
N SER A 40 -19.11 -22.94 8.52
CA SER A 40 -18.34 -23.57 7.42
C SER A 40 -16.83 -23.55 7.58
N PHE A 41 -16.28 -22.78 8.53
CA PHE A 41 -14.85 -22.77 8.84
C PHE A 41 -14.63 -22.82 10.36
N PRO A 42 -13.55 -23.44 10.86
CA PRO A 42 -13.19 -23.32 12.28
C PRO A 42 -13.08 -21.83 12.61
N ALA A 43 -13.79 -21.39 13.66
CA ALA A 43 -13.89 -19.99 14.05
C ALA A 43 -12.50 -19.34 14.06
N ASP A 44 -12.28 -18.34 13.20
CA ASP A 44 -11.03 -17.57 13.16
C ASP A 44 -10.96 -16.73 14.44
N LYS A 45 -10.29 -17.26 15.48
CA LYS A 45 -10.14 -16.64 16.81
C LYS A 45 -9.10 -15.52 16.85
N ARG A 46 -8.64 -15.04 15.70
CA ARG A 46 -7.68 -13.93 15.65
C ARG A 46 -8.35 -12.64 16.15
N ILE A 47 -7.64 -11.94 17.03
CA ILE A 47 -8.05 -10.62 17.50
C ILE A 47 -7.98 -9.64 16.31
N LEU A 48 -9.12 -9.03 15.99
CA LEU A 48 -9.26 -8.09 14.88
C LEU A 48 -9.29 -6.63 15.34
N ALA A 49 -9.73 -6.39 16.57
CA ALA A 49 -9.83 -5.08 17.14
C ALA A 49 -9.50 -5.13 18.64
N MET A 50 -8.91 -4.05 19.14
CA MET A 50 -8.86 -3.77 20.56
C MET A 50 -10.06 -2.91 20.93
N LEU A 51 -10.78 -3.32 21.95
CA LEU A 51 -11.88 -2.58 22.54
C LEU A 51 -11.38 -1.94 23.82
N ASP A 52 -11.79 -0.69 24.05
CA ASP A 52 -11.45 0.11 25.22
C ASP A 52 -12.72 0.79 25.73
N ASP A 53 -13.34 0.17 26.73
CA ASP A 53 -14.53 0.69 27.41
C ASP A 53 -14.09 1.66 28.51
N ARG A 54 -14.60 2.90 28.46
CA ARG A 54 -14.25 3.98 29.39
C ARG A 54 -15.47 4.54 30.10
N CYS A 55 -15.34 4.62 31.43
CA CYS A 55 -16.27 5.31 32.32
C CYS A 55 -15.52 6.35 33.16
N ASP A 56 -15.73 7.64 32.86
CA ASP A 56 -15.12 8.73 33.63
C ASP A 56 -15.64 8.73 35.10
N PRO A 57 -14.75 8.63 36.09
CA PRO A 57 -15.13 8.64 37.50
C PRO A 57 -15.51 10.06 37.95
N CYS A 58 -16.81 10.36 37.98
CA CYS A 58 -17.24 11.65 38.51
C CYS A 58 -17.02 11.73 40.03
N VAL A 59 -16.27 12.73 40.49
CA VAL A 59 -16.06 13.01 41.92
C VAL A 59 -17.37 13.50 42.54
N SER A 60 -17.91 12.74 43.50
CA SER A 60 -19.01 13.21 44.35
C SER A 60 -18.49 14.25 45.34
N VAL A 61 -18.61 15.54 45.02
CA VAL A 61 -18.37 16.59 46.00
C VAL A 61 -19.62 16.78 46.85
N SER A 62 -19.53 16.48 48.14
CA SER A 62 -20.63 16.71 49.10
C SER A 62 -20.81 18.21 49.32
N LEU A 63 -21.82 18.81 48.68
CA LEU A 63 -22.27 20.17 48.97
C LEU A 63 -23.15 20.19 50.24
N PRO A 64 -23.10 21.27 51.04
CA PRO A 64 -24.01 21.41 52.17
C PRO A 64 -25.44 21.60 51.67
N SER A 65 -26.32 20.68 52.08
CA SER A 65 -27.78 20.86 52.17
C SER A 65 -28.54 21.17 50.86
N GLY A 66 -28.97 20.11 50.16
CA GLY A 66 -30.24 20.13 49.40
C GLY A 66 -30.21 20.52 47.91
N ALA A 67 -29.05 20.82 47.31
CA ALA A 67 -28.96 21.05 45.87
C ALA A 67 -28.89 19.71 45.10
N ARG A 68 -29.65 19.60 44.00
CA ARG A 68 -29.60 18.42 43.11
C ARG A 68 -28.21 18.28 42.50
N PHE A 69 -27.70 17.04 42.54
CA PHE A 69 -26.40 16.63 42.04
C PHE A 69 -26.21 16.99 40.56
N LEU A 70 -25.12 17.68 40.23
CA LEU A 70 -24.61 17.73 38.86
C LEU A 70 -23.18 17.18 38.89
N PRO A 71 -22.89 16.10 38.14
CA PRO A 71 -21.52 15.66 37.87
C PRO A 71 -20.69 16.85 37.37
N LEU A 72 -19.72 17.32 38.16
CA LEU A 72 -18.89 18.45 37.73
C LEU A 72 -17.72 17.90 36.89
N ARG A 73 -17.69 18.22 35.59
CA ARG A 73 -16.58 17.90 34.71
C ARG A 73 -15.36 18.71 35.13
N GLN A 74 -14.21 18.07 35.35
CA GLN A 74 -12.95 18.74 35.69
C GLN A 74 -11.94 18.76 34.55
N TRP A 75 -12.36 18.47 33.32
CA TRP A 75 -11.50 18.43 32.12
C TRP A 75 -10.83 19.77 31.80
N GLU A 76 -11.42 20.86 32.29
CA GLU A 76 -10.88 22.22 32.16
C GLU A 76 -9.82 22.54 33.21
N SER A 77 -9.51 21.62 34.13
CA SER A 77 -8.48 21.84 35.14
C SER A 77 -7.13 21.25 34.71
N ASP A 78 -6.06 22.02 34.91
CA ASP A 78 -4.69 21.55 34.64
C ASP A 78 -4.34 20.29 35.42
N GLY A 79 -4.82 20.20 36.67
CA GLY A 79 -4.61 19.03 37.52
C GLY A 79 -5.19 17.75 36.92
N TYR A 80 -6.41 17.83 36.38
CA TYR A 80 -7.06 16.70 35.71
C TYR A 80 -6.37 16.32 34.41
N MET A 81 -5.93 17.31 33.61
CA MET A 81 -5.24 17.04 32.34
C MET A 81 -3.84 16.42 32.55
N GLN A 82 -3.18 16.73 33.67
CA GLN A 82 -1.88 16.15 34.01
C GLN A 82 -1.98 14.80 34.72
N ARG A 83 -2.95 14.65 35.62
CA ARG A 83 -3.15 13.46 36.45
C ARG A 83 -4.65 13.14 36.54
N PRO A 84 -5.24 12.64 35.46
CA PRO A 84 -6.63 12.24 35.48
C PRO A 84 -6.81 11.09 36.49
N PRO A 85 -7.95 11.04 37.19
CA PRO A 85 -8.26 9.95 38.10
C PRO A 85 -8.25 8.61 37.36
N GLU A 86 -7.85 7.55 38.08
CA GLU A 86 -8.02 6.18 37.61
C GLU A 86 -9.50 5.87 37.45
N GLY A 87 -9.85 5.18 36.36
CA GLY A 87 -11.23 4.90 36.02
C GLY A 87 -11.90 3.91 36.94
N LEU A 88 -13.21 4.06 37.14
CA LEU A 88 -14.00 3.04 37.82
C LEU A 88 -14.14 1.77 36.96
N TYR A 89 -14.18 1.93 35.64
CA TYR A 89 -14.28 0.85 34.67
C TYR A 89 -13.48 1.21 33.41
N ILE A 90 -12.21 0.78 33.35
CA ILE A 90 -11.43 0.72 32.11
C ILE A 90 -11.32 -0.76 31.77
N HIS A 91 -11.96 -1.18 30.69
CA HIS A 91 -11.87 -2.56 30.20
C HIS A 91 -11.29 -2.56 28.80
N VAL A 92 -10.02 -2.94 28.70
CA VAL A 92 -9.33 -3.14 27.44
C VAL A 92 -9.23 -4.63 27.15
N TYR A 93 -9.68 -5.05 25.97
CA TYR A 93 -9.58 -6.45 25.54
C TYR A 93 -9.58 -6.60 24.03
N GLY A 94 -9.09 -7.75 23.56
CA GLY A 94 -9.10 -8.09 22.14
C GLY A 94 -10.45 -8.69 21.74
N ALA A 95 -11.07 -8.16 20.71
CA ALA A 95 -12.26 -8.72 20.08
C ALA A 95 -11.90 -9.45 18.79
N ASP A 96 -12.39 -10.69 18.68
CA ASP A 96 -12.45 -11.41 17.41
C ASP A 96 -13.60 -10.89 16.53
N ALA A 97 -13.75 -11.48 15.33
CA ALA A 97 -14.78 -11.09 14.38
C ALA A 97 -16.21 -11.19 14.94
N GLU A 98 -16.47 -12.23 15.74
CA GLU A 98 -17.79 -12.48 16.32
C GLU A 98 -18.12 -11.44 17.39
N THR A 99 -17.19 -11.23 18.33
CA THR A 99 -17.32 -10.25 19.41
C THR A 99 -17.49 -8.84 18.85
N LEU A 100 -16.70 -8.48 17.84
CA LEU A 100 -16.79 -7.18 17.18
C LEU A 100 -18.15 -7.02 16.48
N HIS A 101 -18.64 -8.05 15.78
CA HIS A 101 -19.94 -8.00 15.10
C HIS A 101 -21.10 -7.82 16.09
N VAL A 102 -21.10 -8.58 17.19
CA VAL A 102 -22.13 -8.47 18.24
C VAL A 102 -22.11 -7.09 18.88
N ASN A 103 -20.94 -6.54 19.19
CA ASN A 103 -20.82 -5.23 19.82
C ASN A 103 -21.27 -4.10 18.89
N LEU A 104 -20.97 -4.18 17.59
CA LEU A 104 -21.44 -3.21 16.59
C LEU A 104 -22.95 -3.27 16.31
N GLN A 105 -23.66 -4.31 16.78
CA GLN A 105 -25.12 -4.42 16.65
C GLN A 105 -25.90 -3.89 17.87
N LYS A 106 -25.21 -3.53 18.96
CA LYS A 106 -25.87 -2.96 20.14
C LYS A 106 -26.34 -1.52 19.85
N ASP A 107 -27.54 -1.18 20.37
CA ASP A 107 -28.42 -0.04 20.02
C ASP A 107 -27.74 1.33 19.75
N ASP A 108 -28.32 2.06 18.79
CA ASP A 108 -27.75 3.14 17.94
C ASP A 108 -27.76 4.55 18.56
N ARG A 109 -28.01 4.70 19.86
CA ARG A 109 -28.18 6.03 20.49
C ARG A 109 -26.86 6.54 21.06
N GLY A 110 -26.37 7.64 20.49
CA GLY A 110 -25.12 8.26 20.95
C GLY A 110 -24.41 9.07 19.88
N PHE A 111 -23.22 9.56 20.23
CA PHE A 111 -22.28 10.16 19.29
C PHE A 111 -21.34 9.09 18.71
N VAL A 112 -20.78 9.38 17.53
CA VAL A 112 -19.76 8.54 16.90
C VAL A 112 -18.67 9.46 16.34
N LEU A 113 -17.42 9.20 16.71
CA LEU A 113 -16.23 9.79 16.10
C LEU A 113 -15.45 8.66 15.42
N GLN A 114 -15.16 8.77 14.14
CA GLN A 114 -14.43 7.72 13.43
C GLN A 114 -13.46 8.28 12.40
N PHE A 115 -12.34 7.58 12.24
CA PHE A 115 -11.42 7.81 11.14
C PHE A 115 -10.86 6.49 10.61
N HIS A 116 -10.45 6.52 9.35
CA HIS A 116 -9.85 5.39 8.66
C HIS A 116 -8.66 5.90 7.86
N LEU A 117 -7.47 5.48 8.22
CA LEU A 117 -6.23 5.93 7.59
C LEU A 117 -5.61 4.76 6.81
N PRO A 118 -5.81 4.70 5.49
CA PRO A 118 -5.10 3.74 4.65
C PRO A 118 -3.64 4.17 4.51
N TYR A 119 -2.72 3.21 4.50
CA TYR A 119 -1.31 3.46 4.28
C TYR A 119 -0.65 2.28 3.56
N TYR A 120 0.59 2.48 3.15
CA TYR A 120 1.40 1.41 2.59
C TYR A 120 2.58 1.13 3.51
N ALA A 121 2.80 -0.15 3.83
CA ALA A 121 3.94 -0.60 4.61
C ALA A 121 4.92 -1.33 3.71
N LEU A 122 6.19 -0.92 3.75
CA LEU A 122 7.28 -1.66 3.08
C LEU A 122 7.84 -2.69 4.06
N ARG A 123 7.76 -3.97 3.72
CA ARG A 123 8.23 -5.07 4.57
C ARG A 123 8.86 -6.18 3.72
N PRO A 124 9.81 -6.97 4.26
CA PRO A 124 10.33 -8.15 3.57
C PRO A 124 9.19 -9.13 3.26
N ASP A 125 9.25 -9.80 2.10
CA ASP A 125 8.30 -10.85 1.79
C ASP A 125 8.48 -12.02 2.76
N GLN A 126 7.38 -12.39 3.42
CA GLN A 126 7.32 -13.51 4.35
C GLN A 126 6.31 -14.53 3.80
N PRO A 127 6.77 -15.48 2.96
CA PRO A 127 5.89 -16.47 2.34
C PRO A 127 5.19 -17.35 3.38
N ASP A 128 5.80 -17.52 4.55
CA ASP A 128 5.26 -18.27 5.69
C ASP A 128 4.05 -17.60 6.34
N LEU A 129 3.89 -16.28 6.19
CA LEU A 129 2.78 -15.50 6.73
C LEU A 129 1.62 -15.34 5.76
N ARG A 130 1.58 -16.00 4.59
CA ARG A 130 0.55 -15.75 3.56
C ARG A 130 -0.87 -15.69 4.12
N ASP A 131 -1.55 -14.58 3.85
CA ASP A 131 -2.96 -14.38 4.19
C ASP A 131 -3.82 -15.42 3.46
N SER A 132 -4.25 -16.46 4.18
CA SER A 132 -5.07 -17.55 3.65
C SER A 132 -6.40 -17.08 3.06
N ARG A 133 -6.85 -15.88 3.42
CA ARG A 133 -8.09 -15.26 2.91
C ARG A 133 -7.88 -14.59 1.54
N GLY A 134 -6.63 -14.29 1.16
CA GLY A 134 -6.31 -13.60 -0.09
C GLY A 134 -6.80 -12.15 -0.15
N LEU A 135 -7.03 -11.52 1.00
CA LEU A 135 -7.61 -10.17 1.08
C LEU A 135 -6.52 -9.11 1.10
N ARG A 136 -5.36 -9.44 1.68
CA ARG A 136 -4.23 -8.52 1.72
C ARG A 136 -3.62 -8.37 0.33
N LYS A 137 -3.74 -7.16 -0.20
CA LYS A 137 -3.07 -6.76 -1.42
C LYS A 137 -1.63 -6.40 -1.08
N HIS A 138 -0.72 -7.11 -1.71
CA HIS A 138 0.70 -6.78 -1.68
C HIS A 138 1.23 -6.75 -3.10
N ARG A 139 2.33 -6.05 -3.29
CA ARG A 139 3.06 -6.00 -4.55
C ARG A 139 4.53 -6.03 -4.27
N TYR A 140 5.27 -6.76 -5.10
CA TYR A 140 6.73 -6.71 -5.04
C TYR A 140 7.20 -5.29 -5.30
N PHE A 141 8.08 -4.82 -4.43
CA PHE A 141 8.70 -3.51 -4.51
C PHE A 141 9.55 -3.38 -5.79
N ARG A 142 10.15 -4.49 -6.20
CA ARG A 142 10.94 -4.61 -7.43
C ARG A 142 10.32 -5.65 -8.37
N PRO A 143 10.67 -5.64 -9.66
CA PRO A 143 10.29 -6.69 -10.59
C PRO A 143 10.70 -8.08 -10.04
N PRO A 144 9.88 -9.13 -10.21
CA PRO A 144 10.17 -10.45 -9.68
C PRO A 144 11.54 -10.97 -10.16
N GLY A 145 12.40 -11.33 -9.22
CA GLY A 145 13.71 -11.94 -9.43
C GLY A 145 13.92 -13.13 -8.47
N GLU A 146 15.10 -13.74 -8.48
CA GLU A 146 15.37 -14.97 -7.72
C GLU A 146 15.63 -14.74 -6.21
N GLU A 147 15.75 -13.49 -5.73
CA GLU A 147 16.07 -13.17 -4.34
C GLU A 147 14.85 -12.86 -3.46
N LYS A 148 15.03 -12.90 -2.13
CA LYS A 148 14.06 -12.38 -1.16
C LYS A 148 13.82 -10.89 -1.43
N GLN A 149 12.59 -10.53 -1.76
CA GLN A 149 12.23 -9.16 -2.12
C GLN A 149 11.38 -8.50 -1.05
N ASP A 150 11.51 -7.19 -0.94
CA ASP A 150 10.56 -6.38 -0.18
C ASP A 150 9.24 -6.27 -0.94
N CYS A 151 8.15 -6.24 -0.19
CA CYS A 151 6.80 -6.07 -0.67
C CYS A 151 6.20 -4.80 -0.08
N ILE A 152 5.45 -4.08 -0.90
CA ILE A 152 4.57 -3.01 -0.48
C ILE A 152 3.22 -3.64 -0.14
N TYR A 153 2.81 -3.53 1.11
CA TYR A 153 1.53 -4.03 1.59
C TYR A 153 0.54 -2.89 1.79
N GLU A 154 -0.69 -3.08 1.32
CA GLU A 154 -1.81 -2.22 1.66
C GLU A 154 -2.26 -2.53 3.08
N ALA A 155 -2.22 -1.51 3.94
CA ALA A 155 -2.67 -1.59 5.32
C ALA A 155 -3.66 -0.46 5.62
N GLN A 156 -4.46 -0.65 6.67
CA GLN A 156 -5.40 0.36 7.13
C GLN A 156 -5.45 0.33 8.64
N LEU A 157 -5.50 1.52 9.23
CA LEU A 157 -5.78 1.71 10.64
C LEU A 157 -7.15 2.39 10.78
N SER A 158 -7.94 1.95 11.75
CA SER A 158 -9.29 2.50 11.97
C SER A 158 -9.56 2.68 13.46
N LEU A 159 -10.11 3.82 13.82
CA LEU A 159 -10.60 4.10 15.17
C LEU A 159 -12.06 4.49 15.08
N ILE A 160 -12.88 3.93 15.96
CA ILE A 160 -14.28 4.31 16.14
C ILE A 160 -14.47 4.54 17.64
N VAL A 161 -14.82 5.75 18.03
CA VAL A 161 -15.22 6.10 19.40
C VAL A 161 -16.72 6.32 19.39
N PHE A 162 -17.44 5.56 20.21
CA PHE A 162 -18.89 5.62 20.33
C PHE A 162 -19.28 5.73 21.79
N GLY A 163 -20.23 6.60 22.12
CA GLY A 163 -20.71 6.73 23.48
C GLY A 163 -22.13 7.26 23.53
N VAL A 164 -22.84 6.92 24.60
CA VAL A 164 -24.17 7.49 24.90
C VAL A 164 -24.03 8.98 25.21
N ASP A 165 -22.98 9.31 25.95
CA ASP A 165 -22.55 10.66 26.30
C ASP A 165 -21.04 10.68 26.56
N ASP A 166 -20.49 11.84 26.90
CA ASP A 166 -19.05 11.99 27.08
C ASP A 166 -18.48 11.32 28.35
N PHE A 167 -19.32 10.75 29.24
CA PHE A 167 -18.87 10.00 30.42
C PHE A 167 -18.76 8.49 30.16
N PHE A 168 -19.58 7.96 29.24
CA PHE A 168 -19.67 6.54 28.93
C PHE A 168 -19.47 6.31 27.43
N TRP A 169 -18.27 5.87 27.08
CA TRP A 169 -17.91 5.62 25.70
C TRP A 169 -16.95 4.44 25.55
N THR A 170 -16.98 3.83 24.37
CA THR A 170 -16.13 2.72 23.95
C THR A 170 -15.35 3.12 22.71
N ALA A 171 -14.05 2.86 22.70
CA ALA A 171 -13.23 2.93 21.50
C ALA A 171 -12.97 1.54 20.91
N TYR A 172 -13.17 1.41 19.61
CA TYR A 172 -12.80 0.27 18.79
C TYR A 172 -11.60 0.67 17.95
N PHE A 173 -10.46 0.04 18.21
CA PHE A 173 -9.24 0.28 17.48
C PHE A 173 -8.85 -0.95 16.66
N CYS A 174 -8.87 -0.82 15.34
CA CYS A 174 -8.52 -1.86 14.39
C CYS A 174 -7.18 -1.51 13.74
N GLU A 175 -6.15 -2.31 14.00
CA GLU A 175 -4.83 -2.21 13.40
C GLU A 175 -4.45 -3.54 12.73
N ASP A 176 -3.77 -3.46 11.59
CA ASP A 176 -3.28 -4.65 10.91
C ASP A 176 -2.09 -5.25 11.67
N THR A 177 -2.35 -6.32 12.43
CA THR A 177 -1.35 -7.05 13.24
C THR A 177 -0.48 -7.99 12.41
N TYR A 178 -0.64 -8.05 11.09
CA TYR A 178 0.03 -9.06 10.25
C TYR A 178 1.55 -9.05 10.30
N PHE A 179 2.17 -7.89 10.46
CA PHE A 179 3.62 -7.79 10.61
C PHE A 179 4.08 -7.87 12.08
N GLY A 180 3.13 -7.87 13.01
CA GLY A 180 3.38 -8.05 14.43
C GLY A 180 3.49 -9.54 14.74
N GLY A 181 4.69 -10.00 15.07
CA GLY A 181 4.90 -11.39 15.52
C GLY A 181 4.31 -11.70 16.91
N GLN A 182 3.73 -10.71 17.59
CA GLN A 182 3.15 -10.82 18.92
C GLN A 182 1.76 -10.18 18.96
N ASP A 183 0.92 -10.67 19.86
CA ASP A 183 -0.40 -10.11 20.12
C ASP A 183 -0.26 -8.70 20.71
N LEU A 184 -0.47 -7.70 19.86
CA LEU A 184 -0.42 -6.28 20.21
C LEU A 184 -1.29 -5.97 21.43
N VAL A 185 -2.44 -6.62 21.58
CA VAL A 185 -3.35 -6.39 22.71
C VAL A 185 -2.76 -6.98 23.98
N ALA A 186 -2.26 -8.21 23.94
CA ALA A 186 -1.63 -8.85 25.10
C ALA A 186 -0.44 -8.04 25.63
N ASN A 187 0.40 -7.50 24.73
CA ASN A 187 1.54 -6.67 25.12
C ASN A 187 1.09 -5.34 25.75
N CYS A 188 0.09 -4.67 25.16
CA CYS A 188 -0.42 -3.41 25.72
C CYS A 188 -1.04 -3.61 27.12
N LEU A 189 -1.72 -4.74 27.33
CA LEU A 189 -2.27 -5.12 28.63
C LEU A 189 -1.17 -5.45 29.64
N GLN A 190 -0.12 -6.16 29.22
CA GLN A 190 1.00 -6.52 30.09
C GLN A 190 1.81 -5.29 30.52
N ASP A 191 2.04 -4.36 29.60
CA ASP A 191 2.83 -3.15 29.86
C ASP A 191 1.99 -2.03 30.50
N GLU A 192 0.69 -2.26 30.71
CA GLU A 192 -0.26 -1.26 31.21
C GLU A 192 -0.25 0.04 30.39
N VAL A 193 -0.09 -0.06 29.06
CA VAL A 193 -0.01 1.10 28.15
C VAL A 193 -1.16 1.17 27.15
N ASP A 194 -1.64 2.38 26.85
CA ASP A 194 -2.72 2.62 25.89
C ASP A 194 -2.23 2.28 24.47
N GLY A 195 -2.69 1.16 23.94
CA GLY A 195 -2.27 0.66 22.63
C GLY A 195 -2.60 1.62 21.47
N PRO A 196 -3.76 2.30 21.40
CA PRO A 196 -4.04 3.22 20.31
C PRO A 196 -3.07 4.41 20.30
N SER A 197 -2.51 4.81 21.45
CA SER A 197 -1.44 5.82 21.55
C SER A 197 -0.03 5.32 21.21
N LEU A 198 0.13 4.09 20.71
CA LEU A 198 1.44 3.44 20.52
C LEU A 198 2.24 3.31 21.82
N GLY A 199 1.53 3.11 22.94
CA GLY A 199 2.14 3.02 24.27
C GLY A 199 2.75 4.32 24.78
N ARG A 200 2.46 5.47 24.16
CA ARG A 200 2.91 6.79 24.64
C ARG A 200 2.21 7.23 25.92
N ARG A 201 1.10 6.58 26.27
CA ARG A 201 0.33 6.85 27.49
C ARG A 201 0.16 5.59 28.32
N MET A 202 0.24 5.77 29.62
CA MET A 202 -0.06 4.72 30.59
C MET A 202 -1.57 4.63 30.79
N HIS A 203 -2.12 3.42 30.94
CA HIS A 203 -3.54 3.22 31.29
C HIS A 203 -3.94 3.89 32.60
N LYS A 204 -2.98 4.03 33.53
CA LYS A 204 -3.17 4.72 34.81
C LYS A 204 -3.56 6.19 34.66
N PHE A 205 -3.21 6.83 33.53
CA PHE A 205 -3.52 8.23 33.24
C PHE A 205 -4.32 8.32 31.93
N PRO A 206 -5.57 7.84 31.94
CA PRO A 206 -6.39 7.75 30.75
C PRO A 206 -6.87 9.13 30.28
N ILE A 207 -7.15 9.25 28.99
CA ILE A 207 -7.87 10.41 28.47
C ILE A 207 -9.37 10.14 28.62
N TRP A 208 -10.07 10.99 29.36
CA TRP A 208 -11.51 10.83 29.60
C TRP A 208 -12.39 11.50 28.56
N ASP A 209 -12.04 12.71 28.11
CA ASP A 209 -12.83 13.39 27.07
C ASP A 209 -12.68 12.62 25.74
N PRO A 210 -13.79 12.12 25.15
CA PRO A 210 -13.75 11.28 23.95
C PRO A 210 -13.25 12.03 22.72
N ARG A 211 -13.48 13.34 22.64
CA ARG A 211 -12.99 14.20 21.54
C ARG A 211 -11.48 14.35 21.63
N TYR A 212 -10.95 14.52 22.84
CA TYR A 212 -9.51 14.59 23.08
C TYR A 212 -8.85 13.25 22.82
N TYR A 213 -9.47 12.16 23.26
CA TYR A 213 -8.96 10.82 22.97
C TYR A 213 -8.87 10.60 21.46
N PHE A 214 -9.97 10.81 20.74
CA PHE A 214 -10.04 10.71 19.29
C PHE A 214 -8.95 11.52 18.58
N LEU A 215 -8.80 12.81 18.92
CA LEU A 215 -7.79 13.69 18.33
C LEU A 215 -6.36 13.28 18.69
N SER A 216 -6.11 12.88 19.94
CA SER A 216 -4.79 12.44 20.39
C SER A 216 -4.35 11.18 19.64
N ILE A 217 -5.26 10.24 19.41
CA ILE A 217 -4.97 9.02 18.62
C ILE A 217 -4.79 9.39 17.15
N LEU A 218 -5.65 10.24 16.57
CA LEU A 218 -5.50 10.71 15.20
C LEU A 218 -4.13 11.36 14.96
N ALA A 219 -3.71 12.27 15.83
CA ALA A 219 -2.41 12.93 15.73
C ALA A 219 -1.25 11.93 15.80
N THR A 220 -1.29 11.03 16.78
CA THR A 220 -0.27 10.00 16.98
C THR A 220 -0.17 9.05 15.77
N ARG A 221 -1.30 8.57 15.27
CA ARG A 221 -1.36 7.59 14.17
C ARG A 221 -1.11 8.23 12.80
N THR A 222 -1.41 9.52 12.63
CA THR A 222 -0.97 10.28 11.45
C THR A 222 0.56 10.34 11.43
N GLY A 223 1.22 10.62 12.56
CA GLY A 223 2.68 10.59 12.65
C GLY A 223 3.30 9.23 12.32
N GLN A 224 2.70 8.12 12.78
CA GLN A 224 3.13 6.77 12.40
C GLN A 224 3.03 6.56 10.88
N ILE A 225 1.91 6.96 10.28
CA ILE A 225 1.70 6.80 8.84
C ILE A 225 2.70 7.66 8.06
N THR A 226 2.98 8.88 8.51
CA THR A 226 4.02 9.71 7.91
C THR A 226 5.38 9.02 7.93
N LEU A 227 5.77 8.38 9.04
CA LEU A 227 7.01 7.61 9.11
C LEU A 227 7.05 6.46 8.08
N GLU A 228 5.97 5.68 7.98
CA GLU A 228 5.87 4.58 6.99
C GLU A 228 6.01 5.10 5.56
N TRP A 229 5.37 6.24 5.25
CA TRP A 229 5.52 6.90 3.96
C TRP A 229 6.93 7.42 3.73
N THR A 230 7.58 8.01 4.72
CA THR A 230 8.97 8.47 4.63
C THR A 230 9.91 7.32 4.28
N VAL A 231 9.83 6.20 5.01
CA VAL A 231 10.66 5.01 4.76
C VAL A 231 10.44 4.48 3.35
N LEU A 232 9.19 4.43 2.92
CA LEU A 232 8.82 3.94 1.59
C LEU A 232 9.34 4.85 0.48
N VAL A 233 9.19 6.18 0.60
CA VAL A 233 9.69 7.15 -0.38
C VAL A 233 11.22 7.14 -0.44
N GLN A 234 11.91 7.14 0.70
CA GLN A 234 13.37 7.03 0.75
C GLN A 234 13.88 5.74 0.10
N SER A 235 13.20 4.62 0.35
CA SER A 235 13.53 3.34 -0.27
C SER A 235 13.35 3.37 -1.79
N LEU A 236 12.34 4.10 -2.29
CA LEU A 236 12.13 4.31 -3.71
C LEU A 236 13.20 5.19 -4.33
N GLU A 237 13.54 6.31 -3.70
CA GLU A 237 14.62 7.18 -4.17
C GLU A 237 15.94 6.41 -4.30
N ASN A 238 16.29 5.59 -3.31
CA ASN A 238 17.47 4.72 -3.38
C ASN A 238 17.42 3.69 -4.53
N VAL A 239 16.23 3.27 -4.97
CA VAL A 239 16.09 2.43 -6.16
C VAL A 239 16.22 3.27 -7.42
N LEU A 240 15.59 4.44 -7.47
CA LEU A 240 15.60 5.33 -8.63
C LEU A 240 17.00 5.87 -8.93
N ASP A 241 17.74 6.31 -7.92
CA ASP A 241 19.09 6.84 -8.08
C ASP A 241 20.06 5.77 -8.64
N ARG A 242 19.83 4.49 -8.30
CA ARG A 242 20.59 3.36 -8.86
C ARG A 242 20.35 3.14 -10.36
N HIS A 243 19.20 3.54 -10.88
CA HIS A 243 18.88 3.39 -12.30
C HIS A 243 19.50 4.49 -13.16
N GLY A 244 20.04 5.57 -12.54
CA GLY A 244 20.69 6.68 -13.21
C GLY A 244 19.73 7.50 -14.09
N GLU A 245 20.09 8.75 -14.37
CA GLU A 245 19.45 9.50 -15.44
C GLU A 245 19.96 8.93 -16.78
N ILE A 246 19.08 8.30 -17.56
CA ILE A 246 19.42 7.89 -18.92
C ILE A 246 19.37 9.15 -19.77
N ASP A 247 20.52 9.77 -19.98
CA ASP A 247 20.66 10.86 -20.94
C ASP A 247 20.58 10.36 -22.37
N GLN A 248 20.15 11.26 -23.27
CA GLN A 248 20.02 10.99 -24.70
C GLN A 248 21.34 10.54 -25.35
N GLU A 249 22.49 10.92 -24.76
CA GLU A 249 23.83 10.51 -25.19
C GLU A 249 24.16 9.04 -24.83
N ASN A 250 23.61 8.51 -23.73
CA ASN A 250 23.86 7.15 -23.25
C ASN A 250 22.82 6.13 -23.74
N LEU A 251 21.80 6.58 -24.46
CA LEU A 251 20.68 5.77 -24.94
C LEU A 251 21.10 4.66 -25.90
N ASN A 252 22.04 4.95 -26.81
CA ASN A 252 22.53 3.94 -27.77
C ASN A 252 23.27 2.82 -27.05
N THR A 253 24.17 3.18 -26.13
CA THR A 253 24.89 2.25 -25.25
C THR A 253 23.91 1.44 -24.39
N PHE A 254 22.80 2.03 -23.96
CA PHE A 254 21.77 1.33 -23.20
C PHE A 254 21.04 0.26 -24.02
N LEU A 255 20.61 0.58 -25.25
CA LEU A 255 19.92 -0.36 -26.14
C LEU A 255 20.82 -1.50 -26.60
N GLU A 256 22.11 -1.23 -26.83
CA GLU A 256 23.08 -2.26 -27.19
C GLU A 256 23.34 -3.25 -26.03
N ASN A 257 23.30 -2.77 -24.79
CA ASN A 257 23.55 -3.58 -23.60
C ASN A 257 22.31 -4.30 -23.04
N ASP A 258 21.09 -3.96 -23.50
CA ASP A 258 19.85 -4.62 -23.07
C ASP A 258 18.93 -4.98 -24.26
N PRO A 259 19.34 -5.94 -25.10
CA PRO A 259 18.52 -6.41 -26.22
C PRO A 259 17.21 -7.07 -25.77
N THR A 260 17.09 -7.43 -24.49
CA THR A 260 15.90 -8.06 -23.89
C THR A 260 14.87 -7.06 -23.36
N LEU A 261 15.18 -5.76 -23.41
CA LEU A 261 14.36 -4.66 -22.88
C LEU A 261 13.99 -4.87 -21.39
N LYS A 262 14.83 -5.56 -20.64
CA LYS A 262 14.59 -5.88 -19.22
C LYS A 262 14.48 -4.61 -18.40
N LYS A 263 15.38 -3.65 -18.62
CA LYS A 263 15.36 -2.35 -17.95
C LYS A 263 14.11 -1.55 -18.31
N THR A 264 13.64 -1.60 -19.57
CA THR A 264 12.37 -0.94 -19.96
C THR A 264 11.18 -1.50 -19.19
N LYS A 265 11.14 -2.82 -18.97
CA LYS A 265 10.11 -3.47 -18.13
C LYS A 265 10.22 -3.01 -16.68
N ASP A 266 11.44 -2.93 -16.15
CA ASP A 266 11.70 -2.48 -14.78
C ASP A 266 11.26 -1.02 -14.57
N TYR A 267 11.56 -0.12 -15.53
CA TYR A 267 11.08 1.27 -15.51
C TYR A 267 9.55 1.35 -15.53
N THR A 268 8.90 0.59 -16.41
CA THR A 268 7.43 0.56 -16.51
C THR A 268 6.80 0.05 -15.22
N TRP A 269 7.42 -0.94 -14.58
CA TRP A 269 6.99 -1.48 -13.29
C TRP A 269 7.08 -0.43 -12.18
N ILE A 270 8.24 0.22 -12.04
CA ILE A 270 8.47 1.25 -11.03
C ILE A 270 7.53 2.44 -11.22
N LEU A 271 7.30 2.88 -12.47
CA LEU A 271 6.38 3.97 -12.77
C LEU A 271 4.93 3.64 -12.37
N CYS A 272 4.49 2.39 -12.59
CA CYS A 272 3.18 1.92 -12.13
C CYS A 272 3.06 1.95 -10.59
N ILE A 273 4.12 1.58 -9.87
CA ILE A 273 4.18 1.64 -8.41
C ILE A 273 4.09 3.10 -7.94
N LEU A 274 4.91 4.00 -8.49
CA LEU A 274 4.92 5.42 -8.13
C LEU A 274 3.55 6.07 -8.32
N ARG A 275 2.88 5.84 -9.45
CA ARG A 275 1.53 6.35 -9.72
C ARG A 275 0.54 5.92 -8.65
N ARG A 276 0.58 4.66 -8.25
CA ARG A 276 -0.31 4.12 -7.22
C ARG A 276 -0.05 4.74 -5.86
N LEU A 277 1.21 4.87 -5.48
CA LEU A 277 1.63 5.46 -4.21
C LEU A 277 1.23 6.93 -4.14
N ARG A 278 1.54 7.73 -5.18
CA ARG A 278 1.10 9.12 -5.28
C ARG A 278 -0.41 9.25 -5.11
N ASN A 279 -1.19 8.42 -5.83
CA ASN A 279 -2.66 8.46 -5.73
C ASN A 279 -3.16 8.06 -4.33
N GLY A 280 -2.51 7.09 -3.67
CA GLY A 280 -2.84 6.71 -2.30
C GLY A 280 -2.56 7.83 -1.30
N LEU A 281 -1.36 8.43 -1.40
CA LEU A 281 -0.92 9.53 -0.55
C LEU A 281 -1.81 10.77 -0.71
N ALA A 282 -2.13 11.15 -1.95
CA ALA A 282 -3.03 12.26 -2.26
C ALA A 282 -4.39 12.11 -1.58
N ARG A 283 -4.92 10.88 -1.50
CA ARG A 283 -6.21 10.64 -0.87
C ARG A 283 -6.15 10.73 0.66
N VAL A 284 -5.06 10.29 1.29
CA VAL A 284 -4.85 10.46 2.73
C VAL A 284 -4.75 11.95 3.07
N ILE A 285 -3.96 12.70 2.30
CA ILE A 285 -3.79 14.15 2.50
C ILE A 285 -5.12 14.88 2.33
N ALA A 286 -5.88 14.57 1.27
CA ALA A 286 -7.20 15.16 1.06
C ALA A 286 -8.15 14.89 2.23
N ALA A 287 -8.13 13.68 2.79
CA ALA A 287 -8.94 13.33 3.95
C ALA A 287 -8.53 14.12 5.21
N LEU A 288 -7.23 14.30 5.46
CA LEU A 288 -6.73 15.08 6.60
C LEU A 288 -7.05 16.57 6.46
N ILE A 289 -6.91 17.14 5.27
CA ILE A 289 -7.29 18.54 4.98
C ILE A 289 -8.80 18.73 5.15
N ALA A 290 -9.61 17.81 4.62
CA ALA A 290 -11.07 17.87 4.78
C ALA A 290 -11.46 17.75 6.27
N PHE A 291 -10.77 16.90 7.03
CA PHE A 291 -10.98 16.79 8.46
C PHE A 291 -10.70 18.12 9.18
N ASP A 292 -9.54 18.74 8.91
CA ASP A 292 -9.14 20.02 9.51
C ASP A 292 -10.12 21.14 9.17
N ASN A 293 -10.51 21.28 7.90
CA ASN A 293 -11.41 22.35 7.46
C ASN A 293 -12.82 22.22 8.03
N ASN A 294 -13.34 20.99 8.12
CA ASN A 294 -14.75 20.78 8.44
C ASN A 294 -15.03 20.55 9.93
N ASN A 295 -14.03 20.12 10.71
CA ASN A 295 -14.27 19.67 12.09
C ASN A 295 -13.72 20.58 13.17
N THR A 296 -12.88 21.57 12.85
CA THR A 296 -12.31 22.52 13.81
C THR A 296 -13.36 23.22 14.69
N VAL A 297 -14.55 23.49 14.12
CA VAL A 297 -15.69 24.11 14.84
C VAL A 297 -16.16 23.29 16.04
N TYR A 298 -16.04 21.96 16.02
CA TYR A 298 -16.53 21.10 17.11
C TYR A 298 -15.58 21.02 18.32
N PHE A 299 -14.42 21.68 18.24
CA PHE A 299 -13.39 21.67 19.27
C PHE A 299 -13.15 23.04 19.90
N ASP A 300 -13.95 24.05 19.57
CA ASP A 300 -13.90 25.40 20.15
C ASP A 300 -12.46 25.93 20.31
N LEU A 301 -11.67 25.86 19.23
CA LEU A 301 -10.22 26.11 19.28
C LEU A 301 -9.86 27.54 19.71
N ASP A 302 -10.78 28.49 19.59
CA ASP A 302 -10.63 29.89 19.99
C ASP A 302 -10.84 30.11 21.49
N ALA A 303 -11.43 29.14 22.20
CA ALA A 303 -11.63 29.23 23.63
C ALA A 303 -10.33 28.97 24.40
N ASP A 304 -10.17 29.67 25.53
CA ASP A 304 -9.07 29.47 26.44
C ASP A 304 -9.40 28.37 27.45
N GLY A 305 -8.45 27.47 27.66
CA GLY A 305 -8.59 26.37 28.60
C GLY A 305 -7.52 25.29 28.38
N PRO A 306 -7.19 24.49 29.40
CA PRO A 306 -6.22 23.39 29.27
C PRO A 306 -6.63 22.36 28.21
N LEU A 307 -7.91 22.01 28.14
CA LEU A 307 -8.45 21.06 27.16
C LEU A 307 -8.36 21.61 25.73
N GLN A 308 -8.74 22.86 25.52
CA GLN A 308 -8.63 23.54 24.23
C GLN A 308 -7.16 23.71 23.81
N GLY A 309 -6.26 23.97 24.76
CA GLY A 309 -4.82 23.92 24.54
C GLY A 309 -4.35 22.57 23.99
N LYS A 310 -4.90 21.46 24.51
CA LYS A 310 -4.63 20.11 23.99
C LYS A 310 -5.25 19.85 22.62
N PHE A 311 -6.44 20.36 22.34
CA PHE A 311 -7.00 20.28 20.99
C PHE A 311 -6.11 21.01 19.99
N ARG A 312 -5.69 22.24 20.30
CA ARG A 312 -4.77 23.02 19.44
C ARG A 312 -3.44 22.29 19.20
N GLU A 313 -2.89 21.66 20.24
CA GLU A 313 -1.68 20.83 20.13
C GLU A 313 -1.89 19.67 19.13
N CYS A 314 -2.98 18.91 19.26
CA CYS A 314 -3.30 17.81 18.35
C CYS A 314 -3.52 18.29 16.91
N PHE A 315 -4.27 19.36 16.70
CA PHE A 315 -4.45 19.93 15.35
C PHE A 315 -3.14 20.41 14.75
N SER A 316 -2.27 21.05 15.54
CA SER A 316 -0.95 21.46 15.07
C SER A 316 -0.10 20.25 14.63
N GLN A 317 -0.13 19.15 15.38
CA GLN A 317 0.59 17.92 15.02
C GLN A 317 0.02 17.30 13.73
N VAL A 318 -1.30 17.20 13.60
CA VAL A 318 -1.96 16.69 12.38
C VAL A 318 -1.59 17.53 11.17
N ARG A 319 -1.62 18.86 11.29
CA ARG A 319 -1.23 19.79 10.22
C ARG A 319 0.25 19.64 9.83
N GLN A 320 1.13 19.52 10.82
CA GLN A 320 2.55 19.27 10.57
C GLN A 320 2.76 17.98 9.78
N HIS A 321 2.18 16.86 10.24
CA HIS A 321 2.29 15.59 9.55
C HIS A 321 1.65 15.62 8.16
N THR A 322 0.56 16.37 7.98
CA THR A 322 -0.06 16.58 6.66
C THR A 322 0.87 17.32 5.71
N ALA A 323 1.58 18.35 6.19
CA ALA A 323 2.57 19.07 5.39
C ALA A 323 3.78 18.18 5.02
N GLU A 324 4.24 17.33 5.95
CA GLU A 324 5.29 16.33 5.68
C GLU A 324 4.84 15.32 4.60
N LEU A 325 3.60 14.83 4.68
CA LEU A 325 3.02 13.96 3.66
C LEU A 325 2.92 14.65 2.29
N GLU A 326 2.57 15.94 2.24
CA GLU A 326 2.53 16.69 0.98
C GLU A 326 3.94 16.89 0.40
N ALA A 327 4.94 17.11 1.24
CA ALA A 327 6.34 17.13 0.80
C ALA A 327 6.77 15.80 0.15
N LEU A 328 6.42 14.67 0.78
CA LEU A 328 6.65 13.34 0.21
C LEU A 328 5.91 13.14 -1.11
N ARG A 329 4.69 13.67 -1.23
CA ARG A 329 3.92 13.61 -2.48
C ARG A 329 4.60 14.40 -3.60
N MET A 330 5.12 15.59 -3.32
CA MET A 330 5.86 16.40 -4.30
C MET A 330 7.12 15.68 -4.79
N ILE A 331 7.85 14.98 -3.90
CA ILE A 331 9.01 14.15 -4.29
C ILE A 331 8.59 13.05 -5.26
N LEU A 332 7.50 12.33 -4.94
CA LEU A 332 6.97 11.30 -5.83
C LEU A 332 6.53 11.87 -7.19
N GLU A 333 5.89 13.03 -7.21
CA GLU A 333 5.47 13.71 -8.45
C GLU A 333 6.67 14.09 -9.33
N GLN A 334 7.70 14.70 -8.74
CA GLN A 334 8.93 15.06 -9.46
C GLN A 334 9.61 13.82 -10.06
N ARG A 335 9.77 12.74 -9.27
CA ARG A 335 10.38 11.50 -9.74
C ARG A 335 9.55 10.83 -10.84
N MET A 336 8.23 10.88 -10.73
CA MET A 336 7.34 10.40 -11.78
C MET A 336 7.52 11.17 -13.09
N GLU A 337 7.60 12.50 -13.06
CA GLU A 337 7.79 13.31 -14.26
C GLU A 337 9.10 12.95 -14.99
N ILE A 338 10.20 12.82 -14.24
CA ILE A 338 11.51 12.39 -14.77
C ILE A 338 11.40 11.02 -15.44
N MET A 339 10.76 10.05 -14.76
CA MET A 339 10.56 8.72 -15.31
C MET A 339 9.62 8.67 -16.51
N GLU A 340 8.58 9.50 -16.55
CA GLU A 340 7.66 9.58 -17.70
C GLU A 340 8.37 10.10 -18.95
N LYS A 341 9.19 11.15 -18.78
CA LYS A 341 10.06 11.65 -19.86
C LYS A 341 10.99 10.56 -20.37
N MET A 342 11.65 9.84 -19.46
CA MET A 342 12.56 8.75 -19.82
C MET A 342 11.84 7.55 -20.46
N SER A 343 10.64 7.20 -19.97
CA SER A 343 9.81 6.14 -20.57
C SER A 343 9.43 6.46 -22.01
N GLY A 344 9.13 7.73 -22.32
CA GLY A 344 8.87 8.15 -23.70
C GLY A 344 10.07 7.93 -24.62
N VAL A 345 11.27 8.28 -24.15
CA VAL A 345 12.53 8.03 -24.88
C VAL A 345 12.77 6.54 -25.08
N LEU A 346 12.59 5.72 -24.04
CA LEU A 346 12.81 4.27 -24.10
C LEU A 346 11.81 3.56 -25.03
N VAL A 347 10.54 3.95 -25.03
CA VAL A 347 9.53 3.36 -25.93
C VAL A 347 9.84 3.68 -27.39
N ASN A 348 10.22 4.93 -27.68
CA ASN A 348 10.61 5.33 -29.03
C ASN A 348 11.86 4.55 -29.49
N ALA A 349 12.87 4.46 -28.62
CA ALA A 349 14.09 3.70 -28.86
C ALA A 349 13.84 2.20 -29.08
N SER A 350 12.96 1.59 -28.27
CA SER A 350 12.55 0.19 -28.42
C SER A 350 11.86 -0.06 -29.76
N SER A 351 10.94 0.83 -30.17
CA SER A 351 10.25 0.72 -31.46
C SER A 351 11.21 0.84 -32.65
N LEU A 352 12.25 1.67 -32.52
CA LEU A 352 13.31 1.80 -33.51
C LEU A 352 14.17 0.54 -33.57
N ALA A 353 14.56 -0.01 -32.41
CA ALA A 353 15.33 -1.25 -32.34
C ALA A 353 14.56 -2.43 -32.95
N GLU A 354 13.27 -2.58 -32.63
CA GLU A 354 12.41 -3.60 -33.23
C GLU A 354 12.32 -3.42 -34.75
N SER A 355 12.14 -2.19 -35.24
CA SER A 355 12.12 -1.88 -36.68
C SER A 355 13.44 -2.27 -37.39
N ILE A 356 14.59 -1.98 -36.77
CA ILE A 356 15.92 -2.37 -37.28
C ILE A 356 16.06 -3.91 -37.31
N THR A 357 15.61 -4.60 -36.28
CA THR A 357 15.66 -6.08 -36.26
C THR A 357 14.74 -6.71 -37.30
N ALA A 358 13.54 -6.14 -37.51
CA ALA A 358 12.60 -6.58 -38.53
C ALA A 358 13.13 -6.34 -39.95
N THR A 359 13.79 -5.20 -40.20
CA THR A 359 14.45 -4.95 -41.50
C THR A 359 15.60 -5.90 -41.74
N ARG A 360 16.45 -6.17 -40.73
CA ARG A 360 17.51 -7.21 -40.85
C ARG A 360 16.94 -8.60 -41.13
N GLN A 361 15.83 -8.98 -40.49
CA GLN A 361 15.15 -10.24 -40.80
C GLN A 361 14.59 -10.24 -42.22
N GLY A 362 13.99 -9.14 -42.67
CA GLY A 362 13.51 -8.96 -44.05
C GLY A 362 14.64 -9.13 -45.07
N ASP A 363 15.81 -8.54 -44.82
CA ASP A 363 16.99 -8.69 -45.68
C ASP A 363 17.51 -10.13 -45.71
N ASN A 364 17.55 -10.80 -44.55
CA ASN A 364 17.92 -12.22 -44.49
C ASN A 364 16.94 -13.12 -45.24
N ILE A 365 15.64 -12.87 -45.12
CA ILE A 365 14.60 -13.58 -45.87
C ILE A 365 14.76 -13.32 -47.37
N ARG A 366 15.04 -12.07 -47.77
CA ARG A 366 15.25 -11.69 -49.17
C ARG A 366 16.50 -12.37 -49.74
N LEU A 367 17.60 -12.41 -49.00
CA LEU A 367 18.82 -13.11 -49.41
C LEU A 367 18.58 -14.62 -49.55
N LEU A 368 17.91 -15.23 -48.58
CA LEU A 368 17.51 -16.65 -48.64
C LEU A 368 16.62 -16.91 -49.85
N THR A 369 15.68 -16.01 -50.14
CA THR A 369 14.78 -16.10 -51.30
C THR A 369 15.56 -16.00 -52.61
N TYR A 370 16.53 -15.08 -52.73
CA TYR A 370 17.38 -14.99 -53.93
C TYR A 370 18.25 -16.22 -54.14
N ILE A 371 18.83 -16.78 -53.07
CA ILE A 371 19.61 -18.03 -53.17
C ILE A 371 18.70 -19.18 -53.58
N THR A 372 17.49 -19.27 -53.03
CA THR A 372 16.53 -20.32 -53.36
C THR A 372 16.03 -20.19 -54.79
N ILE A 373 15.61 -19.00 -55.23
CA ILE A 373 15.17 -18.78 -56.61
C ILE A 373 16.35 -18.97 -57.59
N GLY A 374 17.56 -18.51 -57.27
CA GLY A 374 18.73 -18.69 -58.12
C GLY A 374 19.16 -20.15 -58.26
N ALA A 375 19.08 -20.94 -57.18
CA ALA A 375 19.39 -22.37 -57.19
C ALA A 375 18.28 -23.22 -57.84
N PHE A 376 17.02 -22.77 -57.80
CA PHE A 376 15.86 -23.54 -58.27
C PHE A 376 15.13 -22.90 -59.47
N SER A 377 15.66 -21.86 -60.10
CA SER A 377 15.08 -21.26 -61.31
C SER A 377 15.17 -22.24 -62.48
N MET A 378 14.09 -22.99 -62.67
CA MET A 378 13.90 -23.96 -63.75
C MET A 378 13.73 -23.34 -65.14
N ASN A 379 13.73 -22.01 -65.28
CA ASN A 379 13.41 -21.32 -66.54
C ASN A 379 14.58 -21.15 -67.52
N GLN A 380 15.76 -21.71 -67.25
CA GLN A 380 16.90 -21.71 -68.20
C GLN A 380 17.42 -23.12 -68.54
N VAL A 381 16.60 -24.17 -68.40
CA VAL A 381 16.98 -25.48 -68.94
C VAL A 381 16.56 -25.55 -70.40
N ALA A 382 17.52 -25.41 -71.31
CA ALA A 382 17.30 -25.70 -72.73
C ALA A 382 16.80 -27.16 -72.88
N ASN A 383 15.81 -27.39 -73.75
CA ASN A 383 15.16 -28.69 -73.96
C ASN A 383 16.11 -29.85 -74.40
N GLU A 384 17.40 -29.59 -74.57
CA GLU A 384 18.41 -30.58 -75.00
C GLU A 384 19.37 -31.05 -73.89
N VAL A 385 19.07 -30.79 -72.61
CA VAL A 385 19.93 -31.26 -71.53
C VAL A 385 19.65 -32.74 -71.22
N ALA A 386 20.61 -33.61 -71.55
CA ALA A 386 20.56 -35.02 -71.23
C ALA A 386 20.33 -35.28 -69.73
N TRP A 387 19.34 -36.11 -69.40
CA TRP A 387 18.83 -36.36 -68.04
C TRP A 387 19.90 -36.73 -67.00
N TRP A 388 20.99 -37.36 -67.41
CA TRP A 388 22.10 -37.72 -66.51
C TRP A 388 22.86 -36.48 -65.98
N LYS A 389 22.94 -35.38 -66.74
CA LYS A 389 23.57 -34.13 -66.28
C LYS A 389 22.79 -33.49 -65.14
N TYR A 390 21.46 -33.66 -65.13
CA TYR A 390 20.60 -33.22 -64.04
C TYR A 390 20.92 -34.00 -62.76
N TRP A 391 20.98 -35.34 -62.84
CA TRP A 391 21.35 -36.17 -61.70
C TRP A 391 22.75 -35.87 -61.16
N VAL A 392 23.74 -35.63 -62.03
CA VAL A 392 25.08 -35.24 -61.61
C VAL A 392 25.07 -33.88 -60.88
N SER A 393 24.30 -32.90 -61.38
CA SER A 393 24.15 -31.60 -60.71
C SER A 393 23.49 -31.73 -59.33
N VAL A 394 22.43 -32.53 -59.22
CA VAL A 394 21.74 -32.79 -57.94
C VAL A 394 22.66 -33.49 -56.95
N VAL A 395 23.44 -34.48 -57.40
CA VAL A 395 24.41 -35.19 -56.53
C VAL A 395 25.55 -34.27 -56.09
N CYS A 396 26.07 -33.42 -56.99
CA CYS A 396 27.09 -32.44 -56.62
C CYS A 396 26.56 -31.39 -55.63
N LEU A 397 25.36 -30.85 -55.83
CA LEU A 397 24.74 -29.89 -54.92
C LEU A 397 24.42 -30.49 -53.55
N THR A 398 23.97 -31.75 -53.51
CA THR A 398 23.73 -32.48 -52.25
C THR A 398 25.03 -32.78 -51.52
N CYS A 399 26.09 -33.19 -52.22
CA CYS A 399 27.41 -33.36 -51.62
C CYS A 399 27.99 -32.03 -51.09
N LEU A 400 27.82 -30.93 -51.82
CA LEU A 400 28.27 -29.59 -51.39
C LEU A 400 27.52 -29.10 -50.15
N THR A 401 26.21 -29.30 -50.09
CA THR A 401 25.40 -28.93 -48.92
C THR A 401 25.75 -29.77 -47.70
N ILE A 402 25.98 -31.07 -47.86
CA ILE A 402 26.46 -31.95 -46.78
C ILE A 402 27.85 -31.50 -46.30
N ALA A 403 28.78 -31.20 -47.21
CA ALA A 403 30.13 -30.74 -46.86
C ALA A 403 30.10 -29.39 -46.12
N ALA A 404 29.26 -28.45 -46.54
CA ALA A 404 29.09 -27.16 -45.88
C ALA A 404 28.45 -27.30 -44.49
N ALA A 405 27.45 -28.18 -44.33
CA ALA A 405 26.83 -28.47 -43.05
C ALA A 405 27.82 -29.08 -42.04
N PHE A 406 28.64 -30.04 -42.49
CA PHE A 406 29.69 -30.63 -41.66
C PHE A 406 30.82 -29.62 -41.35
N GLY A 407 31.22 -28.79 -42.31
CA GLY A 407 32.23 -27.74 -42.10
C GLY A 407 31.78 -26.69 -41.07
N SER A 408 30.52 -26.26 -41.13
CA SER A 408 29.90 -25.32 -40.18
C SER A 408 29.88 -25.87 -38.75
N GLN A 409 29.48 -27.14 -38.57
CA GLN A 409 29.44 -27.77 -37.24
C GLN A 409 30.83 -27.97 -36.60
N ILE A 410 31.90 -28.05 -37.40
CA ILE A 410 33.27 -28.21 -36.91
C ILE A 410 33.96 -26.85 -36.64
N LEU A 411 33.65 -25.80 -37.41
CA LEU A 411 34.29 -24.48 -37.27
C LEU A 411 33.68 -23.63 -36.14
N VAL A 412 32.36 -23.67 -35.96
CA VAL A 412 31.65 -22.84 -34.96
C VAL A 412 32.09 -23.10 -33.51
N PRO A 413 32.39 -24.36 -33.08
CA PRO A 413 32.93 -24.62 -31.75
C PRO A 413 34.39 -24.18 -31.56
N ARG A 414 35.18 -24.08 -32.64
CA ARG A 414 36.60 -23.68 -32.57
C ARG A 414 36.78 -22.17 -32.42
N LEU A 415 35.92 -21.34 -33.05
CA LEU A 415 35.96 -19.89 -32.87
C LEU A 415 35.51 -19.45 -31.46
N ARG A 416 34.58 -20.18 -30.83
CA ARG A 416 34.11 -19.88 -29.47
C ARG A 416 35.17 -20.16 -28.38
N LYS A 417 36.24 -20.89 -28.69
CA LYS A 417 37.37 -21.15 -27.78
C LYS A 417 38.51 -20.15 -27.90
N SER A 418 38.50 -19.25 -28.89
CA SER A 418 39.58 -18.27 -29.12
C SER A 418 39.29 -16.89 -28.53
N THR A 419 38.12 -16.67 -27.95
CA THR A 419 37.67 -15.38 -27.36
C THR A 419 37.23 -15.51 -25.91
N ALA A 420 37.72 -16.54 -25.20
CA ALA A 420 37.62 -16.67 -23.75
C ALA A 420 38.98 -16.42 -23.10
#